data_AF-A0A662KAN8-F1
#
_entry.id   AF-A0A662KAN8-F1
#
_cell.length_a   1.000
_cell.length_b   1.000
_cell.length_c   1.000
_cell.angle_alpha   90.00
_cell.angle_beta   90.00
_cell.angle_gamma   90.00
#
_symmetry.space_group_name_H-M   'P 1'
#
loop_
_entity.id
_entity.type
_entity.pdbx_description
1 polymer ?
#
loop_
_entity_poly.entity_id
_entity_poly.type
_entity_poly.pdbx_seq_one_letter_code
_entity_poly.pdbx_strand_id
1 'polypeptide(L)'
;MAHVFTDPVPIRKIFKGFAIRPQGKDLSAPVGRGWLFVLEGIDGAGHTTHASLLKEWLEKNVPDYQYKILITSEPTNGPFGAILRLAIQGRIQLSPEAMALAFAADRMDHIKTVIEPKLKEGYIVICDRYYHSSLAYQSVEGIDIRWLMQINARCIKPDLTIILDAPAEVCLRRILRDRPHWELYTELSKLERVREAFLEIAKMLRKRGERIVVVRTDQEIEKAHEEIVKHVKSIMEELRKHPTLERFLP
;
A
#
# COMPACT_ATOMS: atom_id res chain seq x y z
N MET A 1 5.12 46.57 -16.18
CA MET A 1 6.26 45.65 -16.02
C MET A 1 5.84 44.30 -16.57
N ALA A 2 6.32 43.95 -17.76
CA ALA A 2 6.02 42.69 -18.43
C ALA A 2 6.96 41.61 -17.87
N HIS A 3 6.40 40.55 -17.27
CA HIS A 3 7.18 39.37 -16.91
C HIS A 3 7.52 38.61 -18.19
N VAL A 4 8.82 38.52 -18.47
CA VAL A 4 9.41 37.75 -19.55
C VAL A 4 9.11 36.27 -19.28
N PHE A 5 8.17 35.70 -20.03
CA PHE A 5 8.13 34.26 -20.26
C PHE A 5 9.40 33.92 -21.04
N THR A 6 10.32 33.20 -20.41
CA THR A 6 11.42 32.57 -21.13
C THR A 6 10.84 31.49 -22.04
N ASP A 7 11.34 31.43 -23.28
CA ASP A 7 10.83 30.57 -24.33
C ASP A 7 10.71 29.09 -23.91
N PRO A 8 9.69 28.35 -24.40
CA PRO A 8 9.53 26.93 -24.09
C PRO A 8 10.75 26.14 -24.57
N VAL A 9 11.38 25.40 -23.64
CA VAL A 9 12.47 24.47 -23.97
C VAL A 9 11.93 23.41 -24.94
N PRO A 10 12.50 23.26 -26.15
CA PRO A 10 12.02 22.27 -27.11
C PRO A 10 12.16 20.85 -26.54
N ILE A 11 11.09 20.05 -26.59
CA ILE A 11 11.00 18.65 -26.10
C ILE A 11 12.20 17.78 -26.55
N ARG A 12 12.80 18.07 -27.71
CA ARG A 12 13.98 17.36 -28.23
C ARG A 12 15.28 17.57 -27.42
N LYS A 13 15.37 18.59 -26.56
CA LYS A 13 16.55 18.82 -25.69
C LYS A 13 16.53 18.04 -24.38
N ILE A 14 15.44 17.34 -24.04
CA ILE A 14 15.31 16.53 -22.80
C ILE A 14 16.14 15.23 -22.87
N PHE A 15 16.60 14.81 -24.06
CA PHE A 15 17.20 13.49 -24.29
C PHE A 15 18.71 13.47 -24.58
N LYS A 16 19.47 14.52 -24.25
CA LYS A 16 20.94 14.46 -24.33
C LYS A 16 21.59 14.92 -23.04
N GLY A 17 22.10 13.95 -22.28
CA GLY A 17 23.06 14.20 -21.20
C GLY A 17 22.69 13.63 -19.84
N PHE A 18 22.49 12.31 -19.74
CA PHE A 18 22.65 11.61 -18.46
C PHE A 18 23.61 10.44 -18.67
N ALA A 19 24.90 10.71 -18.58
CA ALA A 19 25.90 9.66 -18.42
C ALA A 19 25.85 9.22 -16.96
N ILE A 20 25.21 8.08 -16.68
CA ILE A 20 25.22 7.45 -15.37
C ILE A 20 26.59 6.79 -15.21
N ARG A 21 27.42 7.29 -14.28
CA ARG A 21 28.63 6.58 -13.85
C ARG A 21 28.20 5.34 -13.06
N PRO A 22 28.71 4.14 -13.35
CA PRO A 22 28.51 2.99 -12.48
C PRO A 22 29.31 3.22 -11.20
N GLN A 23 28.64 3.38 -10.06
CA GLN A 23 29.28 3.18 -8.76
C GLN A 23 29.39 1.69 -8.49
N GLY A 24 30.45 1.33 -7.77
CA GLY A 24 31.07 0.00 -7.78
C GLY A 24 30.14 -1.15 -7.38
N LYS A 25 30.43 -2.31 -7.97
CA LYS A 25 29.98 -3.60 -7.46
C LYS A 25 30.68 -3.84 -6.13
N ASP A 26 29.94 -3.75 -5.03
CA ASP A 26 30.32 -4.49 -3.84
C ASP A 26 29.74 -5.92 -3.96
N LEU A 27 30.63 -6.88 -4.04
CA LEU A 27 30.38 -8.31 -4.17
C LEU A 27 30.32 -8.89 -2.76
N SER A 28 29.14 -8.87 -2.15
CA SER A 28 28.81 -9.77 -1.04
C SER A 28 27.54 -10.54 -1.40
N ALA A 29 27.46 -11.80 -0.97
CA ALA A 29 26.38 -12.75 -1.28
C ALA A 29 24.98 -12.12 -1.17
N PRO A 30 23.96 -12.59 -1.93
CA PRO A 30 22.65 -11.94 -1.92
C PRO A 30 22.12 -11.89 -0.49
N VAL A 31 22.11 -10.66 0.04
CA VAL A 31 21.25 -10.25 1.14
C VAL A 31 19.85 -10.73 0.75
N GLY A 32 19.19 -11.53 1.60
CA GLY A 32 17.96 -12.25 1.22
C GLY A 32 16.95 -11.36 0.48
N ARG A 33 16.22 -11.93 -0.48
CA ARG A 33 15.20 -11.22 -1.29
C ARG A 33 14.30 -10.33 -0.43
N GLY A 34 14.11 -9.05 -0.78
CA GLY A 34 13.12 -8.20 -0.11
C GLY A 34 11.68 -8.60 -0.43
N TRP A 35 10.74 -8.38 0.49
CA TRP A 35 9.32 -8.73 0.37
C TRP A 35 8.43 -7.52 0.57
N LEU A 36 7.40 -7.36 -0.26
CA LEU A 36 6.37 -6.35 -0.05
C LEU A 36 5.05 -7.06 0.28
N PHE A 37 4.65 -6.98 1.54
CA PHE A 37 3.36 -7.45 2.03
C PHE A 37 2.48 -6.24 2.33
N VAL A 38 1.25 -6.27 1.83
CA VAL A 38 0.30 -5.17 1.99
C VAL A 38 -0.90 -5.65 2.80
N LEU A 39 -1.27 -4.90 3.83
CA LEU A 39 -2.52 -5.09 4.56
C LEU A 39 -3.52 -4.03 4.11
N GLU A 40 -4.71 -4.48 3.72
CA GLU A 40 -5.77 -3.65 3.15
C GLU A 40 -7.12 -4.00 3.77
N GLY A 41 -8.11 -3.12 3.60
CA GLY A 41 -9.43 -3.26 4.22
C GLY A 41 -9.97 -1.91 4.70
N ILE A 42 -11.21 -1.94 5.18
CA ILE A 42 -11.88 -0.77 5.75
C ILE A 42 -11.28 -0.38 7.11
N ASP A 43 -11.43 0.87 7.50
CA ASP A 43 -11.04 1.32 8.84
C ASP A 43 -11.64 0.41 9.92
N GLY A 44 -10.89 0.09 10.98
CA GLY A 44 -11.33 -0.82 12.03
C GLY A 44 -11.19 -2.32 11.74
N ALA A 45 -10.72 -2.72 10.55
CA ALA A 45 -10.54 -4.14 10.21
C ALA A 45 -9.33 -4.82 10.90
N GLY A 46 -8.46 -4.06 11.56
CA GLY A 46 -7.36 -4.60 12.38
C GLY A 46 -5.96 -4.50 11.75
N HIS A 47 -5.75 -3.58 10.79
CA HIS A 47 -4.48 -3.41 10.07
C HIS A 47 -3.28 -3.25 10.99
N THR A 48 -3.31 -2.24 11.86
CA THR A 48 -2.19 -1.93 12.77
C THR A 48 -1.88 -3.10 13.71
N THR A 49 -2.91 -3.79 14.21
CA THR A 49 -2.76 -4.97 15.05
C THR A 49 -2.07 -6.10 14.31
N HIS A 50 -2.59 -6.47 13.13
CA HIS A 50 -2.04 -7.58 12.37
C HIS A 50 -0.68 -7.27 11.73
N ALA A 51 -0.36 -6.01 11.43
CA ALA A 51 0.97 -5.59 11.00
C ALA A 51 2.00 -5.82 12.11
N SER A 52 1.70 -5.41 13.34
CA SER A 52 2.57 -5.60 14.50
C SER A 52 2.75 -7.08 14.83
N LEU A 53 1.66 -7.85 14.90
CA LEU A 53 1.73 -9.29 15.14
C LEU A 53 2.51 -10.03 14.05
N LEU A 54 2.32 -9.66 12.78
CA LEU A 54 3.07 -10.25 11.67
C LEU A 54 4.56 -9.92 11.76
N LYS A 55 4.91 -8.68 12.12
CA LYS A 55 6.31 -8.32 12.37
C LYS A 55 6.91 -9.18 13.49
N GLU A 56 6.28 -9.24 14.65
CA GLU A 56 6.77 -10.04 15.79
C GLU A 56 6.93 -11.52 15.40
N TRP A 57 5.95 -12.06 14.69
CA TRP A 57 6.00 -13.44 14.21
C TRP A 57 7.17 -13.66 13.25
N LEU A 58 7.38 -12.77 12.29
CA LEU A 58 8.49 -12.85 11.33
C LEU A 58 9.86 -12.70 12.00
N GLU A 59 10.00 -11.77 12.94
CA GLU A 59 11.24 -11.56 13.71
C GLU A 59 11.63 -12.83 14.47
N LYS A 60 10.65 -13.52 15.05
CA LYS A 60 10.86 -14.75 15.83
C LYS A 60 11.09 -15.99 14.97
N ASN A 61 10.42 -16.11 13.83
CA ASN A 61 10.32 -17.38 13.09
C ASN A 61 11.04 -17.39 11.74
N VAL A 62 11.59 -16.26 11.28
CA VAL A 62 12.33 -16.17 10.02
C VAL A 62 13.71 -15.54 10.27
N PRO A 63 14.70 -16.32 10.75
CA PRO A 63 15.99 -15.80 11.22
C PRO A 63 16.73 -14.90 10.24
N ASP A 64 16.66 -15.19 8.93
CA ASP A 64 17.28 -14.38 7.87
C ASP A 64 16.79 -12.93 7.82
N TYR A 65 15.61 -12.64 8.39
CA TYR A 65 14.94 -11.34 8.37
C TYR A 65 14.71 -10.74 9.76
N GLN A 66 15.27 -11.33 10.82
CA GLN A 66 15.00 -10.94 12.21
C GLN A 66 15.16 -9.43 12.49
N TYR A 67 16.09 -8.75 11.82
CA TYR A 67 16.32 -7.30 11.96
C TYR A 67 16.01 -6.52 10.69
N LYS A 68 15.26 -7.12 9.77
CA LYS A 68 14.99 -6.60 8.42
C LYS A 68 13.50 -6.56 8.13
N ILE A 69 12.71 -6.11 9.10
CA ILE A 69 11.26 -5.93 8.95
C ILE A 69 10.90 -4.47 9.20
N LEU A 70 10.37 -3.82 8.17
CA LEU A 70 9.86 -2.46 8.20
C LEU A 70 8.33 -2.50 8.15
N ILE A 71 7.67 -1.88 9.13
CA ILE A 71 6.26 -1.50 9.00
C ILE A 71 6.21 -0.06 8.49
N THR A 72 5.37 0.19 7.51
CA THR A 72 5.07 1.53 6.99
C THR A 72 3.58 1.64 6.66
N SER A 73 3.09 2.84 6.35
CA SER A 73 1.69 3.07 6.03
C SER A 73 1.46 4.23 5.07
N GLU A 74 0.33 4.19 4.37
CA GLU A 74 -0.18 5.29 3.54
C GLU A 74 -1.52 5.80 4.10
N PRO A 75 -1.77 7.13 4.16
CA PRO A 75 -0.89 8.22 3.70
C PRO A 75 0.34 8.45 4.59
N THR A 76 1.49 8.73 3.99
CA THR A 76 2.78 8.81 4.70
C THR A 76 2.97 10.07 5.55
N ASN A 77 4.02 10.14 6.37
CA ASN A 77 4.39 11.38 7.05
C ASN A 77 5.09 12.42 6.16
N GLY A 78 5.21 12.16 4.86
CA GLY A 78 5.76 13.10 3.88
C GLY A 78 4.82 14.26 3.53
N PRO A 79 5.26 15.15 2.62
CA PRO A 79 4.50 16.35 2.26
C PRO A 79 3.09 16.06 1.71
N PHE A 80 2.96 15.07 0.82
CA PHE A 80 1.66 14.70 0.24
C PHE A 80 0.75 14.06 1.28
N GLY A 81 1.26 13.14 2.10
CA GLY A 81 0.49 12.56 3.18
C GLY A 81 0.05 13.58 4.24
N ALA A 82 0.82 14.64 4.48
CA ALA A 82 0.39 15.75 5.34
C ALA A 82 -0.82 16.50 4.76
N ILE A 83 -0.81 16.80 3.46
CA ILE A 83 -1.95 17.40 2.74
C ILE A 83 -3.16 16.46 2.80
N LEU A 84 -2.97 15.17 2.53
CA LEU A 84 -4.04 14.17 2.58
C LEU A 84 -4.67 14.10 3.96
N ARG A 85 -3.88 14.10 5.05
CA ARG A 85 -4.43 14.13 6.42
C ARG A 85 -5.27 15.37 6.69
N LEU A 86 -4.85 16.55 6.23
CA LEU A 86 -5.66 17.76 6.37
C LEU A 86 -6.99 17.64 5.63
N ALA A 87 -6.99 17.05 4.42
CA ALA A 87 -8.20 16.84 3.63
C ALA A 87 -9.14 15.81 4.28
N ILE A 88 -8.60 14.67 4.75
CA ILE A 88 -9.37 13.63 5.48
C ILE A 88 -10.01 14.21 6.75
N GLN A 89 -9.31 15.11 7.44
CA GLN A 89 -9.81 15.80 8.63
C GLN A 89 -10.79 16.94 8.32
N GLY A 90 -11.13 17.19 7.05
CA GLY A 90 -12.02 18.27 6.63
C GLY A 90 -11.44 19.68 6.83
N ARG A 91 -10.13 19.81 7.07
CA ARG A 91 -9.46 21.10 7.28
C ARG A 91 -9.16 21.84 5.98
N ILE A 92 -9.05 21.11 4.89
CA ILE A 92 -8.95 21.63 3.52
C ILE A 92 -9.90 20.83 2.64
N GLN A 93 -10.28 21.41 1.51
CA GLN A 93 -11.09 20.72 0.49
C GLN A 93 -10.22 20.42 -0.73
N LEU A 94 -10.31 19.19 -1.22
CA LEU A 94 -9.73 18.76 -2.49
C LEU A 94 -10.87 18.19 -3.34
N SER A 95 -10.82 18.40 -4.66
CA SER A 95 -11.71 17.65 -5.55
C SER A 95 -11.41 16.15 -5.46
N PRO A 96 -12.37 15.27 -5.77
CA PRO A 96 -12.13 13.82 -5.79
C PRO A 96 -10.91 13.41 -6.64
N GLU A 97 -10.70 14.03 -7.80
CA GLU A 97 -9.54 13.77 -8.67
C GLU A 97 -8.23 14.28 -8.05
N ALA A 98 -8.25 15.46 -7.42
CA ALA A 98 -7.08 15.99 -6.73
C ALA A 98 -6.68 15.11 -5.54
N MET A 99 -7.66 14.58 -4.79
CA MET A 99 -7.45 13.62 -3.72
C MET A 99 -6.82 12.32 -4.26
N ALA A 100 -7.34 11.79 -5.37
CA ALA A 100 -6.80 10.59 -6.01
C ALA A 100 -5.34 10.77 -6.49
N LEU A 101 -5.04 11.90 -7.12
CA LEU A 101 -3.69 12.25 -7.54
C LEU A 101 -2.75 12.48 -6.35
N ALA A 102 -3.23 13.08 -5.26
CA ALA A 102 -2.44 13.29 -4.06
C ALA A 102 -2.06 11.95 -3.40
N PHE A 103 -2.97 10.97 -3.33
CA PHE A 103 -2.65 9.62 -2.88
C PHE A 103 -1.65 8.91 -3.81
N ALA A 104 -1.81 9.05 -5.14
CA ALA A 104 -0.87 8.48 -6.09
C ALA A 104 0.54 9.11 -5.97
N ALA A 105 0.60 10.43 -5.72
CA ALA A 105 1.86 11.15 -5.51
C ALA A 105 2.55 10.73 -4.20
N ASP A 106 1.80 10.68 -3.09
CA ASP A 106 2.29 10.20 -1.79
C ASP A 106 2.88 8.79 -1.90
N ARG A 107 2.15 7.88 -2.55
CA ARG A 107 2.59 6.50 -2.81
C ARG A 107 3.83 6.44 -3.69
N MET A 108 3.90 7.20 -4.77
CA MET A 108 5.07 7.17 -5.66
C MET A 108 6.32 7.66 -4.94
N ASP A 109 6.19 8.72 -4.14
CA ASP A 109 7.28 9.23 -3.31
C ASP A 109 7.69 8.20 -2.25
N HIS A 110 6.72 7.59 -1.56
CA HIS A 110 6.92 6.52 -0.59
C HIS A 110 7.66 5.31 -1.18
N ILE A 111 7.28 4.89 -2.40
CA ILE A 111 7.94 3.81 -3.12
C ILE A 111 9.42 4.16 -3.34
N LYS A 112 9.70 5.36 -3.85
CA LYS A 112 11.06 5.74 -4.26
C LYS A 112 11.99 6.03 -3.11
N THR A 113 11.45 6.56 -2.01
CA THR A 113 12.25 7.01 -0.86
C THR A 113 12.35 5.97 0.25
N VAL A 114 11.38 5.06 0.38
CA VAL A 114 11.31 4.09 1.48
C VAL A 114 11.23 2.65 0.99
N ILE A 115 10.17 2.29 0.24
CA ILE A 115 9.88 0.87 -0.06
C ILE A 115 10.97 0.27 -0.96
N GLU A 116 11.23 0.86 -2.12
CA GLU A 116 12.18 0.32 -3.10
C GLU A 116 13.61 0.18 -2.54
N PRO A 117 14.18 1.19 -1.86
CA PRO A 117 15.48 1.03 -1.19
C PRO A 117 15.50 -0.14 -0.20
N LYS A 118 14.48 -0.25 0.65
CA LYS A 118 14.42 -1.30 1.68
C LYS A 118 14.26 -2.70 1.08
N LEU A 119 13.47 -2.83 0.02
CA LEU A 119 13.37 -4.09 -0.71
C LEU A 119 14.73 -4.49 -1.32
N LYS A 120 15.51 -3.54 -1.85
CA LYS A 120 16.87 -3.80 -2.39
C LYS A 120 17.87 -4.19 -1.30
N GLU A 121 17.72 -3.68 -0.08
CA GLU A 121 18.48 -4.07 1.10
C GLU A 121 18.05 -5.43 1.71
N GLY A 122 17.03 -6.08 1.13
CA GLY A 122 16.53 -7.38 1.57
C GLY A 122 15.55 -7.31 2.75
N TYR A 123 14.86 -6.18 2.95
CA TYR A 123 13.83 -6.07 3.99
C TYR A 123 12.51 -6.71 3.58
N ILE A 124 11.80 -7.25 4.56
CA ILE A 124 10.34 -7.41 4.51
C ILE A 124 9.72 -6.06 4.84
N VAL A 125 8.98 -5.50 3.90
CA VAL A 125 8.18 -4.29 4.08
C VAL A 125 6.73 -4.72 4.23
N ILE A 126 6.14 -4.43 5.39
CA ILE A 126 4.71 -4.57 5.69
C ILE A 126 4.09 -3.18 5.57
N CYS A 127 3.25 -2.98 4.55
CA CYS A 127 2.61 -1.70 4.29
C CYS A 127 1.13 -1.75 4.68
N ASP A 128 0.72 -0.91 5.63
CA ASP A 128 -0.68 -0.66 5.96
C ASP A 128 -1.26 0.34 4.96
N ARG A 129 -2.19 -0.13 4.12
CA ARG A 129 -2.72 0.52 2.91
C ARG A 129 -1.72 0.70 1.77
N TYR A 130 -2.24 0.63 0.55
CA TYR A 130 -1.52 0.83 -0.70
C TYR A 130 -2.51 1.24 -1.82
N TYR A 131 -2.19 0.98 -3.10
CA TYR A 131 -3.09 1.40 -4.20
C TYR A 131 -4.45 0.69 -4.21
N HIS A 132 -4.60 -0.44 -3.52
CA HIS A 132 -5.88 -1.12 -3.40
C HIS A 132 -6.89 -0.25 -2.62
N SER A 133 -6.45 0.45 -1.57
CA SER A 133 -7.25 1.48 -0.88
C SER A 133 -7.71 2.59 -1.83
N SER A 134 -6.84 3.08 -2.71
CA SER A 134 -7.22 4.08 -3.73
C SER A 134 -8.32 3.54 -4.64
N LEU A 135 -8.16 2.31 -5.17
CA LEU A 135 -9.16 1.68 -6.01
C LEU A 135 -10.50 1.51 -5.27
N ALA A 136 -10.49 1.13 -4.00
CA ALA A 136 -11.70 0.85 -3.23
C ALA A 136 -12.44 2.14 -2.81
N TYR A 137 -11.77 3.05 -2.09
CA TYR A 137 -12.41 4.24 -1.57
C TYR A 137 -12.82 5.21 -2.69
N GLN A 138 -11.93 5.45 -3.67
CA GLN A 138 -12.17 6.51 -4.66
C GLN A 138 -13.15 6.08 -5.74
N SER A 139 -13.26 4.78 -6.03
CA SER A 139 -14.31 4.29 -6.94
C SER A 139 -15.71 4.42 -6.31
N VAL A 140 -15.85 4.18 -5.00
CA VAL A 140 -17.09 4.43 -4.25
C VAL A 140 -17.46 5.92 -4.25
N GLU A 141 -16.46 6.80 -4.32
CA GLU A 141 -16.60 8.26 -4.46
C GLU A 141 -16.84 8.71 -5.92
N GLY A 142 -16.99 7.77 -6.86
CA GLY A 142 -17.43 8.06 -8.24
C GLY A 142 -16.30 8.21 -9.26
N ILE A 143 -15.04 8.00 -8.87
CA ILE A 143 -13.91 8.08 -9.80
C ILE A 143 -13.82 6.80 -10.66
N ASP A 144 -13.59 6.97 -11.97
CA ASP A 144 -13.42 5.84 -12.91
C ASP A 144 -12.24 4.95 -12.49
N ILE A 145 -12.52 3.67 -12.24
CA ILE A 145 -11.53 2.70 -11.76
C ILE A 145 -10.38 2.47 -12.75
N ARG A 146 -10.61 2.61 -14.06
CA ARG A 146 -9.55 2.47 -15.07
C ARG A 146 -8.58 3.64 -14.96
N TRP A 147 -9.08 4.85 -14.70
CA TRP A 147 -8.21 6.01 -14.46
C TRP A 147 -7.41 5.83 -13.16
N LEU A 148 -8.03 5.35 -12.09
CA LEU A 148 -7.31 5.01 -10.85
C LEU A 148 -6.21 3.95 -11.07
N MET A 149 -6.47 2.94 -11.90
CA MET A 149 -5.45 1.96 -12.28
C MET A 149 -4.32 2.59 -13.10
N GLN A 150 -4.62 3.53 -13.99
CA GLN A 150 -3.62 4.23 -14.81
C GLN A 150 -2.67 5.08 -13.96
N ILE A 151 -3.20 5.91 -13.04
CA ILE A 151 -2.36 6.77 -12.20
C ILE A 151 -1.48 5.96 -11.23
N ASN A 152 -1.88 4.72 -10.92
CA ASN A 152 -1.14 3.79 -10.07
C ASN A 152 -0.34 2.72 -10.83
N ALA A 153 -0.29 2.77 -12.18
CA ALA A 153 0.26 1.69 -13.00
C ALA A 153 1.75 1.41 -12.73
N ARG A 154 2.50 2.40 -12.24
CA ARG A 154 3.92 2.30 -11.92
C ARG A 154 4.23 1.85 -10.49
N CYS A 155 3.21 1.52 -9.69
CA CYS A 155 3.44 1.03 -8.34
C CYS A 155 4.07 -0.37 -8.37
N ILE A 156 4.95 -0.65 -7.42
CA ILE A 156 5.52 -1.99 -7.24
C ILE A 156 4.38 -2.94 -6.87
N LYS A 157 4.24 -4.05 -7.58
CA LYS A 157 3.24 -5.06 -7.24
C LYS A 157 3.63 -5.77 -5.94
N PRO A 158 2.75 -5.83 -4.92
CA PRO A 158 3.02 -6.58 -3.70
C PRO A 158 3.22 -8.07 -4.01
N ASP A 159 4.05 -8.74 -3.20
CA ASP A 159 4.12 -10.21 -3.24
C ASP A 159 2.84 -10.85 -2.73
N LEU A 160 2.18 -10.18 -1.78
CA LEU A 160 0.92 -10.58 -1.24
C LEU A 160 0.19 -9.35 -0.71
N THR A 161 -1.05 -9.18 -1.13
CA THR A 161 -2.01 -8.28 -0.50
C THR A 161 -2.99 -9.11 0.32
N ILE A 162 -3.18 -8.73 1.59
CA ILE A 162 -4.14 -9.35 2.50
C ILE A 162 -5.26 -8.35 2.75
N ILE A 163 -6.46 -8.65 2.27
CA ILE A 163 -7.67 -7.90 2.60
C ILE A 163 -8.21 -8.42 3.93
N LEU A 164 -8.15 -7.59 4.96
CA LEU A 164 -8.78 -7.81 6.25
C LEU A 164 -10.27 -7.49 6.13
N ASP A 165 -11.10 -8.55 6.16
CA ASP A 165 -12.54 -8.46 5.99
C ASP A 165 -13.27 -8.67 7.32
N ALA A 166 -14.02 -7.66 7.74
CA ALA A 166 -14.95 -7.73 8.85
C ALA A 166 -16.21 -6.92 8.50
N PRO A 167 -17.38 -7.29 9.06
CA PRO A 167 -18.60 -6.50 8.88
C PRO A 167 -18.39 -5.04 9.28
N ALA A 168 -19.00 -4.11 8.53
CA ALA A 168 -18.82 -2.68 8.73
C ALA A 168 -19.25 -2.23 10.14
N GLU A 169 -20.26 -2.89 10.72
CA GLU A 169 -20.72 -2.64 12.09
C GLU A 169 -19.68 -3.06 13.13
N VAL A 170 -18.96 -4.16 12.89
CA VAL A 170 -17.86 -4.60 13.77
C VAL A 170 -16.73 -3.57 13.73
N CYS A 171 -16.36 -3.16 12.52
CA CYS A 171 -15.33 -2.15 12.28
C CYS A 171 -15.68 -0.81 12.92
N LEU A 172 -16.91 -0.32 12.72
CA LEU A 172 -17.38 0.94 13.30
C LEU A 172 -17.35 0.90 14.84
N ARG A 173 -17.76 -0.22 15.46
CA ARG A 173 -17.65 -0.39 16.92
C ARG A 173 -16.19 -0.30 17.40
N ARG A 174 -15.24 -0.89 16.67
CA ARG A 174 -13.81 -0.81 17.00
C ARG A 174 -13.29 0.63 16.89
N ILE A 175 -13.64 1.31 15.80
CA ILE A 175 -13.28 2.72 15.58
C ILE A 175 -13.78 3.61 16.71
N LEU A 176 -15.05 3.46 17.11
CA LEU A 176 -15.68 4.30 18.12
C LEU A 176 -15.15 4.08 19.54
N ARG A 177 -14.62 2.88 19.83
CA ARG A 177 -13.92 2.61 21.09
C ARG A 177 -12.69 3.49 21.26
N ASP A 178 -11.98 3.75 20.16
CA ASP A 178 -10.74 4.52 20.15
C ASP A 178 -10.96 6.00 19.80
N ARG A 179 -12.11 6.35 19.17
CA ARG A 179 -12.44 7.71 18.67
C ARG A 179 -13.94 8.01 18.80
N PRO A 180 -14.41 8.61 19.91
CA PRO A 180 -15.84 8.71 20.23
C PRO A 180 -16.66 9.80 19.49
N HIS A 181 -16.06 10.60 18.59
CA HIS A 181 -16.72 11.79 18.02
C HIS A 181 -17.18 11.65 16.55
N TRP A 182 -17.66 10.47 16.11
CA TRP A 182 -17.97 10.21 14.69
C TRP A 182 -19.48 10.13 14.38
N GLU A 183 -19.91 10.65 13.22
CA GLU A 183 -21.28 10.56 12.70
C GLU A 183 -21.64 9.12 12.24
N LEU A 184 -22.27 8.36 13.12
CA LEU A 184 -22.48 6.90 13.01
C LEU A 184 -23.13 6.39 11.70
N TYR A 185 -24.22 6.99 11.22
CA TYR A 185 -25.03 6.41 10.12
C TYR A 185 -24.38 6.59 8.74
N THR A 186 -23.88 7.79 8.44
CA THR A 186 -23.21 8.08 7.16
C THR A 186 -21.97 7.20 6.99
N GLU A 187 -21.23 7.00 8.08
CA GLU A 187 -20.01 6.20 8.09
C GLU A 187 -20.28 4.70 7.89
N LEU A 188 -21.35 4.16 8.47
CA LEU A 188 -21.68 2.74 8.28
C LEU A 188 -21.92 2.41 6.79
N SER A 189 -22.80 3.16 6.14
CA SER A 189 -23.13 2.93 4.72
C SER A 189 -21.91 3.12 3.81
N LYS A 190 -21.02 4.07 4.15
CA LYS A 190 -19.76 4.26 3.42
C LYS A 190 -18.85 3.05 3.61
N LEU A 191 -18.66 2.57 4.83
CA LEU A 191 -17.82 1.41 5.14
C LEU A 191 -18.34 0.14 4.45
N GLU A 192 -19.65 -0.08 4.39
CA GLU A 192 -20.25 -1.21 3.66
C GLU A 192 -19.91 -1.16 2.17
N ARG A 193 -20.14 -0.02 1.52
CA ARG A 193 -19.83 0.17 0.08
C ARG A 193 -18.34 -0.01 -0.21
N VAL A 194 -17.45 0.51 0.66
CA VAL A 194 -16.01 0.35 0.50
C VAL A 194 -15.56 -1.10 0.74
N ARG A 195 -16.16 -1.79 1.71
CA ARG A 195 -15.91 -3.22 1.96
C ARG A 195 -16.26 -4.06 0.72
N GLU A 196 -17.45 -3.84 0.15
CA GLU A 196 -17.86 -4.50 -1.09
C GLU A 196 -16.90 -4.19 -2.24
N ALA A 197 -16.49 -2.93 -2.40
CA ALA A 197 -15.50 -2.53 -3.40
C ALA A 197 -14.17 -3.28 -3.23
N PHE A 198 -13.65 -3.43 -2.00
CA PHE A 198 -12.44 -4.22 -1.75
C PHE A 198 -12.58 -5.67 -2.23
N LEU A 199 -13.71 -6.32 -1.97
CA LEU A 199 -13.95 -7.70 -2.37
C LEU A 199 -14.02 -7.85 -3.90
N GLU A 200 -14.67 -6.92 -4.59
CA GLU A 200 -14.74 -6.92 -6.06
C GLU A 200 -13.39 -6.59 -6.70
N ILE A 201 -12.65 -5.62 -6.15
CA ILE A 201 -11.28 -5.30 -6.59
C ILE A 201 -10.35 -6.49 -6.39
N ALA A 202 -10.46 -7.21 -5.27
CA ALA A 202 -9.69 -8.42 -5.03
C ALA A 202 -9.95 -9.48 -6.10
N LYS A 203 -11.22 -9.72 -6.46
CA LYS A 203 -11.58 -10.64 -7.57
C LYS A 203 -11.00 -10.16 -8.91
N MET A 204 -11.12 -8.88 -9.21
CA MET A 204 -10.63 -8.27 -10.44
C MET A 204 -9.10 -8.40 -10.57
N LEU A 205 -8.35 -8.03 -9.54
CA LEU A 205 -6.89 -8.02 -9.57
C LEU A 205 -6.28 -9.43 -9.53
N ARG A 206 -6.93 -10.39 -8.85
CA ARG A 206 -6.58 -11.82 -8.95
C ARG A 206 -6.63 -12.32 -10.39
N LYS A 207 -7.69 -11.97 -11.14
CA LYS A 207 -7.80 -12.32 -12.58
C LYS A 207 -6.68 -11.69 -13.43
N ARG A 208 -6.06 -10.61 -12.94
CA ARG A 208 -4.91 -9.94 -13.58
C ARG A 208 -3.56 -10.45 -13.07
N GLY A 209 -3.54 -11.51 -12.25
CA GLY A 209 -2.33 -12.16 -11.77
C GLY A 209 -1.77 -11.63 -10.44
N GLU A 210 -2.46 -10.70 -9.77
CA GLU A 210 -2.04 -10.27 -8.43
C GLU A 210 -2.36 -11.31 -7.37
N ARG A 211 -1.44 -11.50 -6.42
CA ARG A 211 -1.63 -12.40 -5.28
C ARG A 211 -2.36 -11.66 -4.17
N ILE A 212 -3.66 -11.90 -4.08
CA ILE A 212 -4.53 -11.29 -3.06
C ILE A 212 -5.22 -12.40 -2.27
N VAL A 213 -5.25 -12.29 -0.95
CA VAL A 213 -6.02 -13.16 -0.05
C VAL A 213 -7.01 -12.31 0.73
N VAL A 214 -8.13 -12.90 1.14
CA VAL A 214 -9.12 -12.24 2.00
C VAL A 214 -9.15 -13.03 3.28
N VAL A 215 -8.91 -12.37 4.41
CA VAL A 215 -8.87 -12.98 5.74
C VAL A 215 -9.96 -12.38 6.59
N ARG A 216 -10.77 -13.23 7.24
CA ARG A 216 -11.81 -12.77 8.15
C ARG A 216 -11.20 -12.29 9.46
N THR A 217 -11.50 -11.06 9.86
CA THR A 217 -10.98 -10.45 11.10
C THR A 217 -12.08 -10.11 12.10
N ASP A 218 -13.29 -10.64 11.92
CA ASP A 218 -14.39 -10.59 12.89
C ASP A 218 -14.40 -11.79 13.85
N GLN A 219 -13.41 -12.67 13.73
CA GLN A 219 -13.11 -13.77 14.66
C GLN A 219 -12.07 -13.38 15.73
N GLU A 220 -11.65 -14.35 16.55
CA GLU A 220 -10.52 -14.19 17.49
C GLU A 220 -9.26 -13.70 16.78
N ILE A 221 -8.54 -12.77 17.42
CA ILE A 221 -7.36 -12.09 16.82
C ILE A 221 -6.29 -13.12 16.45
N GLU A 222 -6.08 -14.11 17.32
CA GLU A 222 -5.11 -15.19 17.17
C GLU A 222 -5.42 -16.03 15.93
N LYS A 223 -6.69 -16.44 15.75
CA LYS A 223 -7.12 -17.23 14.58
C LYS A 223 -6.94 -16.49 13.27
N ALA A 224 -7.36 -15.22 13.22
CA ALA A 224 -7.16 -14.37 12.05
C ALA A 224 -5.66 -14.18 11.76
N HIS A 225 -4.84 -14.00 12.80
CA HIS A 225 -3.41 -13.83 12.65
C HIS A 225 -2.70 -15.11 12.16
N GLU A 226 -3.09 -16.28 12.65
CA GLU A 226 -2.58 -17.58 12.17
C GLU A 226 -2.86 -17.78 10.68
N GLU A 227 -4.03 -17.38 10.20
CA GLU A 227 -4.39 -17.42 8.78
C GLU A 227 -3.50 -16.48 7.94
N ILE A 228 -3.25 -15.27 8.42
CA ILE A 228 -2.32 -14.31 7.79
C ILE A 228 -0.91 -14.91 7.68
N VAL A 229 -0.40 -15.46 8.79
CA VAL A 229 0.92 -16.10 8.83
C VAL A 229 0.99 -17.27 7.85
N LYS A 230 -0.05 -18.09 7.77
CA LYS A 230 -0.12 -19.21 6.82
C LYS A 230 0.03 -18.73 5.37
N HIS A 231 -0.68 -17.66 4.99
CA HIS A 231 -0.55 -17.10 3.64
C HIS A 231 0.83 -16.51 3.38
N VAL A 232 1.38 -15.74 4.31
CA VAL A 232 2.73 -15.16 4.18
C VAL A 232 3.78 -16.25 4.01
N LYS A 233 3.76 -17.28 4.87
CA LYS A 233 4.65 -18.45 4.75
C LYS A 233 4.55 -19.12 3.39
N SER A 234 3.32 -19.43 2.96
CA SER A 234 3.07 -20.10 1.69
C SER A 234 3.67 -19.32 0.52
N ILE A 235 3.49 -18.00 0.49
CA ILE A 235 4.05 -17.15 -0.56
C ILE A 235 5.57 -17.08 -0.48
N MET A 236 6.14 -16.97 0.72
CA MET A 236 7.60 -16.98 0.89
C MET A 236 8.23 -18.29 0.41
N GLU A 237 7.61 -19.44 0.70
CA GLU A 237 8.07 -20.76 0.26
C GLU A 237 7.93 -20.95 -1.26
N GLU A 238 6.79 -20.58 -1.85
CA GLU A 238 6.54 -20.64 -3.29
C GLU A 238 7.59 -19.81 -4.06
N LEU A 239 7.78 -18.56 -3.64
CA LEU A 239 8.58 -17.59 -4.36
C LEU A 239 10.10 -17.71 -4.11
N ARG A 240 10.52 -18.41 -3.04
CA ARG A 240 11.91 -18.85 -2.86
C ARG A 240 12.30 -19.95 -3.86
N LYS A 241 11.36 -20.81 -4.26
CA LYS A 241 11.59 -21.86 -5.26
C LYS A 241 11.70 -21.30 -6.68
N HIS A 242 11.12 -20.12 -6.93
CA HIS A 242 11.13 -19.44 -8.22
C HIS A 242 11.54 -17.96 -8.08
N PRO A 243 12.83 -17.67 -7.87
CA PRO A 243 13.32 -16.30 -7.74
C PRO A 243 13.18 -15.57 -9.08
N THR A 244 12.10 -14.81 -9.25
CA THR A 244 11.95 -13.85 -10.35
C THR A 244 12.72 -12.58 -10.00
N LEU A 245 13.68 -12.22 -10.85
CA LEU A 245 14.58 -11.07 -10.68
C LEU A 245 13.94 -9.71 -11.01
N GLU A 246 12.72 -9.68 -11.52
CA GLU A 246 12.11 -8.47 -12.10
C GLU A 246 10.92 -7.99 -11.27
N ARG A 247 11.17 -7.37 -10.10
CA ARG A 247 10.13 -6.61 -9.36
C ARG A 247 10.15 -5.10 -9.62
N PHE A 248 11.21 -4.59 -10.25
CA PHE A 248 11.47 -3.14 -10.38
C PHE A 248 11.39 -2.60 -11.81
N LEU A 249 10.90 -3.39 -12.77
CA LEU A 249 10.69 -2.93 -14.13
C LEU A 249 9.19 -2.61 -14.34
N PRO A 250 8.87 -1.44 -14.91
CA PRO A 250 7.49 -1.05 -15.24
C PRO A 250 6.88 -1.88 -16.37
#